data_AF-A0A2Y8ZXR5-F1
#
_entry.id   AF-A0A2Y8ZXR5-F1
#
_cell.length_a   1.000
_cell.length_b   1.000
_cell.length_c   1.000
_cell.angle_alpha   90.00
_cell.angle_beta   90.00
_cell.angle_gamma   90.00
#
_symmetry.space_group_name_H-M   'P 1'
#
loop_
_entity.id
_entity.type
_entity.pdbx_description
1 polymer ?
#
loop_
_entity_poly.entity_id
_entity_poly.type
_entity_poly.pdbx_seq_one_letter_code
_entity_poly.pdbx_strand_id
1 'polypeptide(L)'
;MPIPLILDLGQPRLDPATISDQVHRTEAAGVSIVSFSDAPVLPHPGGLEAGTSAAFVSTRTDRVGLAPQLHVTTTEPLQERGVYRTQYTGRTLREHLQLPPVTTTNERRLSA
;
A
#
# COMPACT_ATOMS: atom_id res chain seq x y z
N MET A 1 -0.30 17.75 18.19
CA MET A 1 -0.34 16.61 17.24
C MET A 1 1.05 16.46 16.63
N PRO A 2 1.63 15.25 16.58
CA PRO A 2 2.85 15.04 15.79
C PRO A 2 2.54 15.23 14.30
N ILE A 3 3.48 15.83 13.55
CA ILE A 3 3.38 15.98 12.10
C ILE A 3 3.60 14.60 11.47
N PRO A 4 2.70 14.09 10.61
CA PRO A 4 2.91 12.79 9.97
C PRO A 4 4.10 12.86 9.01
N LEU A 5 5.03 11.91 9.16
CA LEU A 5 6.11 11.71 8.20
C LEU A 5 5.55 10.92 7.02
N ILE A 6 5.67 11.48 5.81
CA ILE A 6 5.17 10.90 4.57
C ILE A 6 6.36 10.53 3.70
N LEU A 7 6.40 9.28 3.20
CA LEU A 7 7.40 8.82 2.23
C LEU A 7 6.74 8.44 0.91
N ASP A 8 7.24 9.00 -0.19
CA ASP A 8 6.87 8.59 -1.54
C ASP A 8 7.81 7.51 -2.06
N LEU A 9 7.25 6.36 -2.45
CA LEU A 9 8.02 5.26 -3.04
C LEU A 9 8.06 5.35 -4.57
N GLY A 10 7.41 6.35 -5.16
CA GLY A 10 7.27 6.49 -6.61
C GLY A 10 6.43 5.36 -7.21
N GLN A 11 6.68 5.03 -8.47
CA GLN A 11 5.94 3.97 -9.17
C GLN A 11 6.34 2.59 -8.64
N PRO A 12 5.38 1.76 -8.18
CA PRO A 12 5.68 0.43 -7.68
C PRO A 12 6.20 -0.45 -8.81
N ARG A 13 7.45 -0.91 -8.69
CA ARG A 13 8.09 -1.82 -9.66
C ARG A 13 7.51 -3.23 -9.51
N LEU A 14 7.44 -3.98 -10.61
CA LEU A 14 6.79 -5.30 -10.73
C LEU A 14 7.14 -6.38 -9.69
N ASP A 15 8.15 -6.20 -8.83
CA ASP A 15 8.50 -7.19 -7.81
C ASP A 15 7.74 -6.95 -6.49
N PRO A 16 6.76 -7.81 -6.13
CA PRO A 16 5.99 -7.68 -4.90
C PRO A 16 6.87 -7.83 -3.64
N ALA A 17 7.98 -8.58 -3.72
CA ALA A 17 8.89 -8.75 -2.60
C ALA A 17 9.62 -7.43 -2.29
N THR A 18 10.18 -6.78 -3.33
CA THR A 18 10.82 -5.46 -3.19
C THR A 18 9.88 -4.42 -2.60
N ILE A 19 8.63 -4.34 -3.09
CA ILE A 19 7.65 -3.39 -2.56
C ILE A 19 7.34 -3.69 -1.08
N SER A 20 7.11 -4.96 -0.75
CA SER A 20 6.85 -5.37 0.63
C SER A 20 8.01 -5.00 1.57
N ASP A 21 9.24 -5.26 1.17
CA ASP A 21 10.44 -4.97 1.97
C ASP A 21 10.68 -3.46 2.13
N GLN A 22 10.41 -2.66 1.10
CA GLN A 22 10.49 -1.20 1.20
C GLN A 22 9.46 -0.65 2.18
N VAL A 23 8.20 -1.10 2.08
CA VAL A 23 7.13 -0.62 2.96
C VAL A 23 7.37 -1.07 4.41
N HIS A 24 7.85 -2.30 4.62
CA HIS A 24 8.15 -2.79 5.97
C HIS A 24 9.30 -2.02 6.63
N ARG A 25 10.38 -1.71 5.88
CA ARG A 25 11.46 -0.85 6.39
C ARG A 25 10.99 0.56 6.70
N THR A 26 10.09 1.08 5.87
CA THR A 26 9.51 2.42 6.04
C THR A 26 8.64 2.49 7.29
N GLU A 27 7.81 1.47 7.52
CA GLU A 27 7.02 1.31 8.74
C GLU A 27 7.90 1.15 9.99
N ALA A 28 8.96 0.34 9.91
CA ALA A 28 9.93 0.17 11.00
C ALA A 28 10.68 1.46 11.33
N ALA A 29 10.86 2.36 10.34
CA ALA A 29 11.45 3.67 10.52
C ALA A 29 10.47 4.71 11.13
N GLY A 30 9.23 4.33 11.44
CA GLY A 30 8.24 5.21 12.08
C GLY A 30 7.54 6.16 11.10
N VAL A 31 7.65 5.92 9.80
CA VAL A 31 6.92 6.69 8.79
C VAL A 31 5.42 6.46 8.96
N SER A 32 4.65 7.54 8.93
CA SER A 32 3.22 7.52 9.22
C SER A 32 2.38 7.18 7.99
N ILE A 33 2.82 7.61 6.80
CA ILE A 33 2.12 7.38 5.53
C ILE A 33 3.13 7.06 4.43
N VAL A 34 2.82 6.07 3.60
CA VAL A 34 3.51 5.76 2.35
C VAL A 34 2.61 6.08 1.16
N SER A 35 3.13 6.82 0.18
CA SER A 35 2.47 7.02 -1.11
C SER A 35 3.07 6.16 -2.22
N PHE A 36 2.20 5.77 -3.14
CA PHE A 36 2.55 5.09 -4.39
C PHE A 36 2.07 5.97 -5.53
N SER A 37 2.95 6.36 -6.42
CA SER A 37 2.54 7.06 -7.64
C SER A 37 2.01 6.06 -8.66
N ASP A 38 0.95 6.43 -9.38
CA ASP A 38 0.47 5.75 -10.58
C ASP A 38 0.81 6.59 -11.82
N ALA A 39 0.89 5.97 -12.97
CA ALA A 39 1.11 6.64 -14.24
C ALA A 39 -0.16 6.50 -15.11
N PRO A 40 -0.46 7.46 -16.01
CA PRO A 40 -1.74 7.49 -16.74
C PRO A 40 -1.88 6.52 -17.93
N VAL A 41 -0.80 5.91 -18.42
CA VAL A 41 -0.72 5.15 -19.69
C VAL A 41 -0.65 3.63 -19.49
N LEU A 42 -1.78 2.93 -19.41
CA LEU A 42 -1.76 1.46 -19.43
C LEU A 42 -1.57 0.89 -20.85
N PRO A 43 -0.73 -0.15 -21.05
CA PRO A 43 0.20 -0.74 -20.09
C PRO A 43 1.51 0.06 -19.96
N HIS A 44 1.99 0.28 -18.73
CA HIS A 44 3.35 0.76 -18.53
C HIS A 44 4.30 -0.44 -18.42
N PRO A 45 5.42 -0.46 -19.17
CA PRO A 45 6.43 -1.48 -18.95
C PRO A 45 7.04 -1.33 -17.55
N GLY A 46 6.77 -2.30 -16.67
CA GLY A 46 7.48 -2.43 -15.40
C GLY A 46 6.79 -1.90 -14.13
N GLY A 47 5.57 -1.35 -14.22
CA GLY A 47 4.84 -0.78 -13.08
C GLY A 47 3.58 -1.56 -12.70
N LEU A 48 3.38 -1.83 -11.41
CA LEU A 48 2.08 -2.23 -10.87
C LEU A 48 1.18 -1.00 -10.70
N GLU A 49 -0.13 -1.19 -10.78
CA GLU A 49 -1.09 -0.13 -10.45
C GLU A 49 -0.99 0.21 -8.95
N ALA A 50 -1.04 1.50 -8.61
CA ALA A 50 -0.73 1.99 -7.28
C ALA A 50 -1.69 1.46 -6.20
N GLY A 51 -2.99 1.37 -6.48
CA GLY A 51 -3.97 0.84 -5.53
C GLY A 51 -3.86 -0.67 -5.33
N THR A 52 -3.51 -1.43 -6.37
CA THR A 52 -3.20 -2.87 -6.29
C THR A 52 -2.00 -3.09 -5.37
N SER A 53 -0.96 -2.25 -5.52
CA SER A 53 0.22 -2.31 -4.65
C SER A 53 -0.13 -2.00 -3.20
N ALA A 54 -0.90 -0.92 -2.97
CA ALA A 54 -1.37 -0.55 -1.64
C ALA A 54 -2.25 -1.65 -1.01
N ALA A 55 -3.18 -2.23 -1.76
CA ALA A 55 -4.01 -3.35 -1.30
C ALA A 55 -3.16 -4.57 -0.94
N PHE A 56 -2.20 -4.93 -1.79
CA PHE A 56 -1.28 -6.03 -1.53
C PHE A 56 -0.48 -5.84 -0.23
N VAL A 57 0.16 -4.68 -0.04
CA VAL A 57 0.97 -4.43 1.18
C VAL A 57 0.11 -4.16 2.42
N SER A 58 -1.15 -3.77 2.28
CA SER A 58 -2.07 -3.60 3.42
C SER A 58 -2.27 -4.86 4.23
N THR A 59 -2.05 -6.03 3.63
CA THR A 59 -2.13 -7.33 4.32
C THR A 59 -0.85 -7.68 5.10
N ARG A 60 0.21 -6.86 4.98
CA ARG A 60 1.58 -7.14 5.44
C ARG A 60 2.20 -6.06 6.34
N THR A 61 1.62 -4.86 6.38
CA THR A 61 1.99 -3.80 7.33
C THR A 61 1.17 -3.88 8.61
N ASP A 62 1.19 -2.94 9.56
CA ASP A 62 0.20 -2.88 10.67
C ASP A 62 -0.17 -1.45 11.07
N ARG A 63 0.79 -0.52 11.01
CA ARG A 63 0.72 0.85 11.56
C ARG A 63 0.80 1.93 10.49
N VAL A 64 1.51 1.68 9.39
CA VAL A 64 1.70 2.69 8.34
C VAL A 64 0.41 2.88 7.53
N GLY A 65 0.02 4.14 7.31
CA GLY A 65 -1.03 4.52 6.36
C GLY A 65 -0.55 4.33 4.92
N LEU A 66 -1.45 3.97 4.01
CA LEU A 66 -1.13 3.78 2.59
C LEU A 66 -1.98 4.73 1.75
N ALA A 67 -1.34 5.51 0.89
CA ALA A 67 -1.95 6.56 0.09
C ALA A 67 -1.61 6.37 -1.41
N PRO A 68 -2.32 5.48 -2.12
CA PRO A 68 -2.14 5.33 -3.57
C PRO A 68 -2.62 6.59 -4.29
N GLN A 69 -1.79 7.14 -5.17
CA GLN A 69 -2.18 8.21 -6.10
C GLN A 69 -2.72 7.56 -7.35
N LEU A 70 -4.01 7.72 -7.61
CA LEU A 70 -4.67 7.06 -8.74
C LEU A 70 -5.02 8.07 -9.81
N HIS A 71 -4.82 7.70 -11.08
CA HIS A 71 -5.19 8.58 -12.18
C HIS A 71 -6.70 8.51 -12.46
N VAL A 72 -7.36 9.66 -12.63
CA VAL A 72 -8.83 9.74 -12.84
C VAL A 72 -9.27 8.99 -14.09
N THR A 73 -8.46 9.08 -15.15
CA THR A 73 -8.69 8.40 -16.44
C THR A 73 -8.70 6.87 -16.35
N THR A 74 -8.07 6.29 -15.31
CA THR A 74 -8.08 4.84 -15.06
C THR A 74 -9.02 4.45 -13.93
N THR A 75 -9.36 5.37 -13.01
CA THR A 75 -10.21 5.09 -11.85
C THR A 75 -11.70 5.26 -12.09
N GLU A 76 -12.16 6.19 -12.92
CA GLU A 76 -13.59 6.36 -13.21
C GLU A 76 -14.25 5.06 -13.71
N PRO A 77 -13.69 4.34 -14.72
CA PRO A 77 -14.25 3.06 -15.15
C PRO A 77 -14.26 1.98 -14.05
N LEU A 78 -13.35 2.05 -13.09
CA LEU A 78 -13.24 1.10 -11.98
C LEU A 78 -14.17 1.44 -10.81
N GLN A 79 -14.45 2.73 -10.58
CA GLN A 79 -15.47 3.20 -9.64
C GLN A 79 -16.87 2.82 -10.13
N GLU A 80 -17.17 3.01 -11.42
CA GLU A 80 -18.45 2.56 -12.02
C GLU A 80 -18.65 1.05 -11.89
N ARG A 81 -17.55 0.28 -11.96
CA ARG A 81 -17.55 -1.18 -11.76
C ARG A 81 -17.58 -1.63 -10.30
N GLY A 82 -17.61 -0.68 -9.35
CA GLY A 82 -17.64 -0.96 -7.91
C GLY A 82 -16.33 -1.53 -7.36
N VAL A 83 -15.23 -1.46 -8.12
CA VAL A 83 -13.91 -1.95 -7.72
C VAL A 83 -13.19 -0.94 -6.84
N TYR A 84 -13.48 0.36 -7.02
CA TYR A 84 -13.00 1.43 -6.15
C TYR A 84 -14.12 2.03 -5.30
N ARG A 85 -13.85 2.22 -4.01
CA ARG A 85 -14.72 2.98 -3.09
C ARG A 85 -14.10 4.34 -2.78
N THR A 86 -14.93 5.37 -2.70
CA THR A 86 -14.52 6.77 -2.46
C THR A 86 -14.39 7.13 -0.99
N GLN A 87 -14.78 6.23 -0.08
CA GLN A 87 -14.67 6.44 1.36
C GLN A 87 -13.87 5.32 2.00
N TYR A 88 -12.69 5.70 2.50
CA TYR A 88 -11.84 4.89 3.35
C TYR A 88 -12.01 5.37 4.80
N THR A 89 -12.36 4.46 5.70
CA THR A 89 -12.51 4.69 7.14
C THR A 89 -11.35 4.04 7.90
N GLY A 90 -10.95 4.61 9.04
CA GLY A 90 -9.80 4.12 9.81
C GLY A 90 -8.50 4.87 9.49
N ARG A 91 -7.46 4.60 10.28
CA ARG A 91 -6.14 5.24 10.22
C ARG A 91 -5.19 4.53 9.26
N THR A 92 -5.47 3.29 8.91
CA THR A 92 -4.70 2.48 7.96
C THR A 92 -5.63 1.73 7.00
N LEU A 93 -5.10 1.32 5.84
CA LEU A 93 -5.87 0.52 4.87
C LEU A 93 -6.30 -0.83 5.46
N ARG A 94 -5.55 -1.40 6.40
CA ARG A 94 -5.99 -2.59 7.16
C ARG A 94 -7.18 -2.33 8.04
N GLU A 95 -7.17 -1.21 8.78
CA GLU A 95 -8.33 -0.82 9.60
C GLU A 95 -9.56 -0.65 8.71
N HIS A 96 -9.40 -0.04 7.54
CA HIS A 96 -10.47 0.09 6.55
C HIS A 96 -11.00 -1.26 6.05
N LEU A 97 -10.08 -2.17 5.69
CA LEU A 97 -10.39 -3.50 5.15
C LEU A 97 -10.74 -4.53 6.23
N GLN A 98 -10.72 -4.16 7.51
CA GLN A 98 -10.97 -5.04 8.66
C GLN A 98 -10.06 -6.29 8.67
N LEU A 99 -8.82 -6.15 8.22
CA LEU A 99 -7.89 -7.28 8.15
C LEU A 99 -7.37 -7.63 9.55
N PRO A 100 -7.16 -8.92 9.86
CA PRO A 100 -6.55 -9.33 11.12
C PRO A 100 -5.10 -8.79 11.24
N PRO A 101 -4.57 -8.69 12.48
CA PRO A 101 -3.17 -8.31 12.71
C PRO A 101 -2.20 -9.23 11.96
N VAL A 102 -1.07 -8.70 11.48
CA VAL A 102 -0.05 -9.53 10.81
C VAL A 102 0.59 -10.46 11.82
N THR A 103 0.52 -11.76 11.58
CA THR A 103 1.32 -12.73 12.32
C THR A 103 2.75 -12.68 11.79
N THR A 104 3.69 -12.08 12.54
CA THR A 104 5.11 -12.15 12.22
C THR A 104 5.57 -13.61 12.23
N THR A 105 5.82 -14.17 11.04
CA THR A 105 6.32 -15.55 10.87
C THR A 105 7.77 -15.74 11.37
N ASN A 106 8.38 -14.71 11.96
CA ASN A 106 9.76 -14.74 12.43
C ASN A 106 10.01 -15.63 13.67
N GLU A 107 8.98 -16.03 14.41
CA GLU A 107 9.16 -16.78 15.66
C GLU A 107 9.36 -18.29 15.45
N ARG A 108 9.11 -18.81 14.25
CA ARG A 108 9.23 -20.25 13.93
C ARG A 108 10.57 -20.67 13.31
N ARG A 109 11.48 -19.74 13.00
CA ARG A 109 12.79 -20.05 12.37
C ARG A 109 13.99 -19.94 13.31
N LEU A 110 13.83 -19.47 14.55
CA LEU A 110 14.93 -19.31 15.52
C LEU A 110 14.99 -20.43 16.57
N SER A 111 14.33 -21.57 16.35
CA SER A 111 14.33 -22.71 17.28
C SER A 111 14.50 -24.06 16.59
N ALA A 112 15.18 -24.10 15.44
CA ALA A 112 15.56 -25.34 14.75
C ALA A 112 17.06 -25.35 14.45
#